data_AF-A0A2N1W5C7-F1
#
_entry.id   AF-A0A2N1W5C7-F1
#
_cell.length_a   1.000
_cell.length_b   1.000
_cell.length_c   1.000
_cell.angle_alpha   90.00
_cell.angle_beta   90.00
_cell.angle_gamma   90.00
#
_symmetry.space_group_name_H-M   'P 1'
#
loop_
_entity.id
_entity.type
_entity.pdbx_description
1 polymer ?
#
loop_
_entity_poly.entity_id
_entity_poly.type
_entity_poly.pdbx_seq_one_letter_code
_entity_poly.pdbx_strand_id
1 'polypeptide(L)'
;MVNNKNRKHVKWLYDELPRLEADKVVSGAVSEKIRNYYGSLVDKNALNPVLAIFYVMGSVLIGLGIILLIGYNWDKIPRLFKIAVSLLPLAIGMGAGYLTYKKGMGKSWKEGVAVFWFLSIGATISLISQTYNIHGEIADFFLIWLVLGFPIIYVLKSPMVYFLYMAGAIAWASAVQIHDGFATAFWLFIAAAMPFYIKLFIEDRYSPVVIRTSFITAAAFTAAVGLTLEKCVPGLWMIIYSSLFCFIYMLSARLYDDDEPAVKKPYNWFSAIGIAILMLLLSYDWAWNSIGWNHYRNASRFFAQAAIFDYLLTILLPACALYMMIDVIKSKKKMILDYGASFIIVIACYIFVALTEKVLGDVSVAAVLFFINIYIVYLSAVTIKFGIENRHMMTVNSGMFLFGILVVLRFLDMDLSLLARGIAFIIMGIVFLAANYFISKRISADEKK
;
A
#
# COMPACT_ATOMS: atom_id res chain seq x y z
N MET A 1 -0.97 30.13 8.74
CA MET A 1 -0.38 28.77 8.62
C MET A 1 0.83 28.88 7.70
N VAL A 2 2.03 28.67 8.23
CA VAL A 2 3.26 28.73 7.43
C VAL A 2 3.32 27.48 6.55
N ASN A 3 3.33 27.67 5.23
CA ASN A 3 3.45 26.61 4.24
C ASN A 3 4.71 25.76 4.51
N ASN A 4 4.68 24.45 4.21
CA ASN A 4 5.75 23.51 4.62
C ASN A 4 7.14 23.88 4.05
N LYS A 5 7.17 24.51 2.86
CA LYS A 5 8.40 25.11 2.27
C LYS A 5 8.98 26.23 3.15
N ASN A 6 8.15 27.12 3.70
CA ASN A 6 8.61 28.20 4.57
C ASN A 6 9.15 27.68 5.92
N ARG A 7 8.64 26.57 6.46
CA ARG A 7 9.16 26.00 7.73
C ARG A 7 10.64 25.62 7.65
N LYS A 8 11.08 25.05 6.51
CA LYS A 8 12.49 24.68 6.32
C LYS A 8 13.39 25.91 6.28
N HIS A 9 12.97 26.97 5.59
CA HIS A 9 13.72 28.24 5.50
C HIS A 9 13.74 29.00 6.83
N VAL A 10 12.62 29.02 7.57
CA VAL A 10 12.57 29.63 8.91
C VAL A 10 13.43 28.84 9.90
N LYS A 11 13.47 27.50 9.79
CA LYS A 11 14.37 26.66 10.60
C LYS A 11 15.83 26.99 10.32
N TRP A 12 16.22 27.01 9.05
CA TRP A 12 17.57 27.42 8.67
C TRP A 12 17.93 28.82 9.21
N LEU A 13 17.01 29.79 9.10
CA LEU A 13 17.22 31.14 9.62
C LEU A 13 17.43 31.14 11.14
N TYR A 14 16.64 30.36 11.89
CA TYR A 14 16.76 30.26 13.35
C TYR A 14 18.05 29.58 13.80
N ASP A 15 18.55 28.63 13.01
CA ASP A 15 19.84 27.96 13.23
C ASP A 15 21.01 28.91 12.94
N GLU A 16 20.85 29.87 12.03
CA GLU A 16 21.89 30.86 11.66
C GLU A 16 21.90 32.11 12.57
N LEU A 17 20.76 32.48 13.18
CA LEU A 17 20.64 33.64 14.08
C LEU A 17 21.72 33.69 15.20
N PRO A 18 22.09 32.59 15.87
CA PRO A 18 23.16 32.60 16.88
C PRO A 18 24.53 32.97 16.30
N ARG A 19 24.84 32.55 15.06
CA ARG A 19 26.07 32.97 14.36
C ARG A 19 26.04 34.45 14.04
N LEU A 20 24.91 34.93 13.52
CA LEU A 20 24.74 36.34 13.17
C LEU A 20 24.79 37.27 14.40
N GLU A 21 24.36 36.79 15.58
CA GLU A 21 24.54 37.48 16.85
C GLU A 21 26.01 37.47 17.32
N ALA A 22 26.68 36.33 17.23
CA ALA A 22 28.09 36.19 17.61
C ALA A 22 29.00 37.10 16.75
N ASP A 23 28.72 37.19 15.46
CA ASP A 23 29.44 38.04 14.50
C ASP A 23 29.00 39.51 14.56
N LYS A 24 28.11 39.87 15.50
CA LYS A 24 27.54 41.23 15.69
C LYS A 24 26.85 41.82 14.45
N VAL A 25 26.47 40.98 13.49
CA VAL A 25 25.70 41.37 12.31
C VAL A 25 24.27 41.71 12.69
N VAL A 26 23.72 41.01 13.69
CA VAL A 26 22.37 41.21 14.23
C VAL A 26 22.44 41.36 15.75
N SER A 27 21.73 42.32 16.33
CA SER A 27 21.63 42.44 17.79
C SER A 27 20.64 41.43 18.37
N GLY A 28 20.82 41.02 19.62
CA GLY A 28 19.90 40.09 20.29
C GLY A 28 18.43 40.56 20.26
N ALA A 29 18.18 41.86 20.36
CA ALA A 29 16.84 42.44 20.25
C ALA A 29 16.21 42.28 18.85
N VAL A 30 17.02 42.29 17.78
CA VAL A 30 16.53 42.08 16.41
C VAL A 30 16.29 40.60 16.15
N SER A 31 17.15 39.72 16.64
CA SER A 31 16.95 38.27 16.59
C SER A 31 15.65 37.84 17.29
N GLU A 32 15.35 38.43 18.45
CA GLU A 32 14.10 38.18 19.16
C GLU A 32 12.87 38.69 18.38
N LYS A 33 12.97 39.86 17.73
CA LYS A 33 11.92 40.36 16.82
C LYS A 33 11.70 39.44 15.61
N ILE A 34 12.77 38.86 15.05
CA ILE A 34 12.69 37.90 13.94
C ILE A 34 11.98 36.62 14.41
N ARG A 35 12.35 36.09 15.58
CA ARG A 35 11.68 34.93 16.19
C ARG A 35 10.20 35.18 16.47
N ASN A 36 9.85 36.39 16.91
CA ASN A 36 8.46 36.78 17.14
C ASN A 36 7.68 36.96 15.83
N TYR A 37 8.30 37.48 14.78
CA TYR A 37 7.68 37.66 13.46
C TYR A 37 7.34 36.33 12.78
N TYR A 38 8.27 35.36 12.81
CA TYR A 38 8.08 34.04 12.18
C TYR A 38 7.42 33.00 13.11
N GLY A 39 7.39 33.25 14.43
CA GLY A 39 6.72 32.41 15.43
C GLY A 39 7.51 31.15 15.81
N SER A 40 6.98 30.34 16.74
CA SER A 40 7.67 29.10 17.14
C SER A 40 7.61 28.04 16.05
N LEU A 41 8.77 27.45 15.72
CA LEU A 41 8.87 26.29 14.83
C LEU A 41 8.29 25.01 15.43
N VAL A 42 8.20 24.97 16.76
CA VAL A 42 7.54 23.90 17.50
C VAL A 42 6.04 24.13 17.39
N ASP A 43 5.34 23.22 16.72
CA ASP A 43 3.89 23.11 16.85
C ASP A 43 3.59 22.82 18.32
N LYS A 44 3.18 23.84 19.09
CA LYS A 44 2.80 23.69 20.50
C LYS A 44 1.68 22.64 20.72
N ASN A 45 0.99 22.26 19.64
CA ASN A 45 -0.09 21.27 19.63
C ASN A 45 0.30 19.91 19.01
N ALA A 46 1.54 19.72 18.58
CA ALA A 46 1.99 18.41 18.10
C ALA A 46 2.33 17.52 19.31
N LEU A 47 1.45 16.58 19.62
CA LEU A 47 1.74 15.50 20.57
C LEU A 47 3.04 14.80 20.14
N ASN A 48 3.96 14.62 21.08
CA ASN A 48 5.14 13.78 20.87
C ASN A 48 4.67 12.39 20.40
N PRO A 49 5.16 11.84 19.27
CA PRO A 49 4.73 10.53 18.76
C PRO A 49 4.78 9.42 19.81
N VAL A 50 5.79 9.45 20.68
CA VAL A 50 5.93 8.49 21.79
C VAL A 50 4.80 8.67 22.81
N LEU A 51 4.47 9.90 23.19
CA LEU A 51 3.33 10.18 24.08
C LEU A 51 2.01 9.78 23.44
N ALA A 52 1.83 10.02 22.13
CA ALA A 52 0.64 9.58 21.40
C ALA A 52 0.48 8.05 21.45
N ILE A 53 1.57 7.29 21.30
CA ILE A 53 1.57 5.83 21.47
C ILE A 53 1.13 5.45 22.88
N PHE A 54 1.69 6.08 23.93
CA PHE A 54 1.29 5.82 25.31
C PHE A 54 -0.19 6.15 25.58
N TYR A 55 -0.73 7.24 25.02
CA TYR A 55 -2.16 7.56 25.13
C TYR A 55 -3.04 6.50 24.45
N VAL A 56 -2.66 6.08 23.24
CA VAL A 56 -3.39 5.02 22.52
C VAL A 56 -3.34 3.72 23.32
N MET A 57 -2.16 3.28 23.75
CA MET A 57 -2.00 2.06 24.54
C MET A 57 -2.79 2.12 25.85
N GLY A 58 -2.70 3.23 26.59
CA GLY A 58 -3.46 3.43 27.83
C GLY A 58 -4.98 3.37 27.60
N SER A 59 -5.48 4.04 26.55
CA SER A 59 -6.90 4.01 26.20
C SER A 59 -7.39 2.60 25.81
N VAL A 60 -6.57 1.85 25.07
CA VAL A 60 -6.88 0.47 24.67
C VAL A 60 -6.88 -0.44 25.90
N LEU A 61 -5.90 -0.34 26.80
CA LEU A 61 -5.85 -1.14 28.03
C LEU A 61 -7.04 -0.85 28.95
N ILE A 62 -7.43 0.43 29.09
CA ILE A 62 -8.64 0.80 29.84
C ILE A 62 -9.88 0.19 29.19
N GLY A 63 -10.03 0.31 27.88
CA GLY A 63 -11.14 -0.28 27.13
C GLY A 63 -11.22 -1.79 27.30
N LEU A 64 -10.09 -2.49 27.16
CA LEU A 64 -9.99 -3.94 27.38
C LEU A 64 -10.30 -4.32 28.82
N GLY A 65 -9.81 -3.57 29.81
CA GLY A 65 -10.12 -3.78 31.22
C GLY A 65 -11.62 -3.65 31.51
N ILE A 66 -12.28 -2.64 30.93
CA ILE A 66 -13.74 -2.47 31.04
C ILE A 66 -14.47 -3.68 30.42
N ILE A 67 -14.08 -4.11 29.22
CA ILE A 67 -14.66 -5.28 28.55
C ILE A 67 -14.48 -6.54 29.41
N LEU A 68 -13.31 -6.75 30.00
CA LEU A 68 -13.04 -7.90 30.87
C LEU A 68 -13.87 -7.87 32.16
N LEU A 69 -14.03 -6.71 32.80
CA LEU A 69 -14.86 -6.56 34.00
C LEU A 69 -16.35 -6.82 33.70
N ILE A 70 -16.84 -6.33 32.55
CA ILE A 70 -18.19 -6.63 32.07
C ILE A 70 -18.33 -8.12 31.78
N GLY A 71 -17.34 -8.72 31.10
CA GLY A 71 -17.29 -10.15 30.80
C GLY A 71 -17.32 -11.02 32.06
N TYR A 72 -16.53 -10.68 33.09
CA TYR A 72 -16.51 -11.38 34.37
C TYR A 72 -17.87 -11.36 35.09
N ASN A 73 -18.61 -10.26 34.95
CA ASN A 73 -19.93 -10.12 35.57
C ASN A 73 -21.09 -10.49 34.64
N TRP A 74 -20.81 -10.97 33.42
CA TRP A 74 -21.79 -11.07 32.34
C TRP A 74 -23.04 -11.84 32.73
N ASP A 75 -22.90 -12.98 33.42
CA ASP A 75 -24.02 -13.84 33.77
C ASP A 75 -24.98 -13.21 34.79
N LYS A 76 -24.48 -12.29 35.62
CA LYS A 76 -25.27 -11.60 36.65
C LYS A 76 -26.00 -10.37 36.11
N ILE A 77 -25.64 -9.90 34.92
CA ILE A 77 -26.19 -8.67 34.35
C ILE A 77 -27.55 -8.96 33.69
N PRO A 78 -28.63 -8.24 34.05
CA PRO A 78 -29.93 -8.37 33.39
C PRO A 78 -29.85 -8.06 31.89
N ARG A 79 -30.66 -8.76 31.07
CA ARG A 79 -30.64 -8.62 29.60
C ARG A 79 -30.80 -7.17 29.13
N LEU A 80 -31.72 -6.41 29.73
CA LEU A 80 -31.94 -5.00 29.37
C LEU A 80 -30.69 -4.14 29.59
N PHE A 81 -29.94 -4.41 30.66
CA PHE A 81 -28.70 -3.69 30.95
C PHE A 81 -27.58 -4.09 29.98
N LYS A 82 -27.50 -5.36 29.57
CA LYS A 82 -26.56 -5.78 28.50
C LYS A 82 -26.81 -5.01 27.20
N ILE A 83 -28.08 -4.86 26.80
CA ILE A 83 -28.46 -4.10 25.60
C ILE A 83 -28.07 -2.62 25.75
N ALA A 84 -28.39 -2.01 26.90
CA ALA A 84 -28.05 -0.62 27.17
C ALA A 84 -26.53 -0.36 27.11
N VAL A 85 -25.73 -1.22 27.76
CA VAL A 85 -24.25 -1.14 27.73
C VAL A 85 -23.71 -1.38 26.31
N SER A 86 -24.32 -2.27 25.54
CA SER A 86 -23.91 -2.55 24.15
C SER A 86 -24.17 -1.36 23.23
N LEU A 87 -25.28 -0.64 23.41
CA LEU A 87 -25.65 0.52 22.60
C LEU A 87 -24.97 1.82 23.05
N LEU A 88 -24.50 1.88 24.29
CA LEU A 88 -23.97 3.10 24.89
C LEU A 88 -22.75 3.68 24.12
N PRO A 89 -21.71 2.90 23.76
CA PRO A 89 -20.60 3.41 22.95
C PRO A 89 -21.06 3.99 21.62
N LEU A 90 -22.02 3.33 20.95
CA LEU A 90 -22.57 3.80 19.69
C LEU A 90 -23.34 5.11 19.86
N ALA A 91 -24.18 5.24 20.89
CA ALA A 91 -24.89 6.47 21.21
C ALA A 91 -23.93 7.64 21.49
N ILE A 92 -22.86 7.38 22.25
CA ILE A 92 -21.80 8.37 22.52
C ILE A 92 -21.10 8.74 21.21
N GLY A 93 -20.75 7.78 20.37
CA GLY A 93 -20.08 8.00 19.09
C GLY A 93 -20.92 8.85 18.13
N MET A 94 -22.21 8.54 18.01
CA MET A 94 -23.16 9.32 17.21
C MET A 94 -23.33 10.75 17.74
N GLY A 95 -23.52 10.91 19.06
CA GLY A 95 -23.67 12.22 19.70
C GLY A 95 -22.42 13.09 19.57
N ALA A 96 -21.24 12.51 19.84
CA ALA A 96 -19.96 13.17 19.66
C ALA A 96 -19.71 13.52 18.18
N GLY A 97 -20.07 12.63 17.26
CA GLY A 97 -20.01 12.85 15.81
C GLY A 97 -20.86 14.05 15.37
N TYR A 98 -22.10 14.10 15.83
CA TYR A 98 -23.02 15.21 15.56
C TYR A 98 -22.48 16.55 16.10
N LEU A 99 -22.03 16.59 17.35
CA LEU A 99 -21.46 17.80 17.95
C LEU A 99 -20.20 18.26 17.20
N THR A 100 -19.36 17.32 16.81
CA THR A 100 -18.13 17.56 16.06
C THR A 100 -18.40 18.14 14.68
N TYR A 101 -19.41 17.61 13.99
CA TYR A 101 -19.88 18.12 12.70
C TYR A 101 -20.43 19.54 12.85
N LYS A 102 -21.35 19.76 13.80
CA LYS A 102 -22.04 21.05 13.99
C LYS A 102 -21.10 22.17 14.47
N LYS A 103 -20.20 21.87 15.41
CA LYS A 103 -19.30 22.87 16.02
C LYS A 103 -17.99 23.06 15.24
N GLY A 104 -17.75 22.29 14.17
CA GLY A 104 -16.56 22.44 13.33
C GLY A 104 -15.25 22.20 14.09
N MET A 105 -15.19 21.19 14.95
CA MET A 105 -14.04 20.95 15.84
C MET A 105 -12.75 20.61 15.07
N GLY A 106 -11.60 20.67 15.76
CA GLY A 106 -10.27 20.46 15.19
C GLY A 106 -10.08 19.07 14.55
N LYS A 107 -9.08 18.96 13.66
CA LYS A 107 -8.82 17.75 12.86
C LYS A 107 -8.55 16.50 13.71
N SER A 108 -7.72 16.61 14.74
CA SER A 108 -7.40 15.46 15.61
C SER A 108 -8.61 14.95 16.40
N TRP A 109 -9.48 15.86 16.86
CA TRP A 109 -10.73 15.49 17.54
C TRP A 109 -11.70 14.79 16.58
N LYS A 110 -11.84 15.31 15.34
CA LYS A 110 -12.62 14.69 14.27
C LYS A 110 -12.18 13.26 13.99
N GLU A 111 -10.87 13.01 13.88
CA GLU A 111 -10.34 11.65 13.69
C GLU A 111 -10.70 10.74 14.86
N GLY A 112 -10.45 11.18 16.10
CA GLY A 112 -10.74 10.37 17.29
C GLY A 112 -12.20 9.98 17.40
N VAL A 113 -13.11 10.95 17.20
CA VAL A 113 -14.56 10.71 17.23
C VAL A 113 -15.01 9.82 16.08
N ALA A 114 -14.48 10.02 14.87
CA ALA A 114 -14.83 9.21 13.70
C ALA A 114 -14.42 7.74 13.88
N VAL A 115 -13.19 7.50 14.36
CA VAL A 115 -12.69 6.14 14.65
C VAL A 115 -13.50 5.50 15.78
N PHE A 116 -13.75 6.23 16.86
CA PHE A 116 -14.54 5.72 17.98
C PHE A 116 -15.96 5.33 17.54
N TRP A 117 -16.62 6.19 16.75
CA TRP A 117 -17.96 5.89 16.22
C TRP A 117 -17.92 4.67 15.30
N PHE A 118 -16.98 4.60 14.36
CA PHE A 118 -16.84 3.45 13.46
C PHE A 118 -16.62 2.14 14.24
N LEU A 119 -15.74 2.12 15.23
CA LEU A 119 -15.49 0.92 16.06
C LEU A 119 -16.67 0.55 16.95
N SER A 120 -17.41 1.55 17.44
CA SER A 120 -18.60 1.33 18.28
C SER A 120 -19.72 0.61 17.54
N ILE A 121 -19.82 0.75 16.22
CA ILE A 121 -20.76 -0.02 15.39
C ILE A 121 -20.42 -1.51 15.48
N GLY A 122 -19.18 -1.90 15.19
CA GLY A 122 -18.73 -3.30 15.28
C GLY A 122 -18.92 -3.87 16.68
N ALA A 123 -18.51 -3.13 17.71
CA ALA A 123 -18.69 -3.53 19.10
C ALA A 123 -20.16 -3.78 19.46
N THR A 124 -21.07 -2.91 19.01
CA THR A 124 -22.52 -3.07 19.24
C THR A 124 -23.05 -4.34 18.59
N ILE A 125 -22.68 -4.59 17.32
CA ILE A 125 -23.12 -5.79 16.59
C ILE A 125 -22.64 -7.05 17.31
N SER A 126 -21.36 -7.10 17.70
CA SER A 126 -20.79 -8.25 18.41
C SER A 126 -21.46 -8.50 19.77
N LEU A 127 -21.64 -7.45 20.58
CA LEU A 127 -22.22 -7.59 21.92
C LEU A 127 -23.70 -7.97 21.90
N ILE A 128 -24.48 -7.43 20.95
CA ILE A 128 -25.88 -7.83 20.76
C ILE A 128 -25.95 -9.28 20.29
N SER A 129 -25.11 -9.66 19.31
CA SER A 129 -25.03 -11.04 18.84
C SER A 129 -24.72 -12.02 19.98
N GLN A 130 -23.74 -11.69 20.83
CA GLN A 130 -23.40 -12.48 22.01
C GLN A 130 -24.52 -12.50 23.06
N THR A 131 -25.22 -11.38 23.28
CA THR A 131 -26.32 -11.31 24.26
C THR A 131 -27.48 -12.22 23.89
N TYR A 132 -27.76 -12.37 22.60
CA TYR A 132 -28.87 -13.17 22.08
C TYR A 132 -28.46 -14.51 21.48
N ASN A 133 -27.17 -14.87 21.56
CA ASN A 133 -26.60 -16.06 20.92
C ASN A 133 -27.00 -16.18 19.43
N ILE A 134 -26.93 -15.05 18.71
CA ILE A 134 -27.23 -15.02 17.28
C ILE A 134 -26.07 -15.70 16.56
N HIS A 135 -26.35 -16.83 15.93
CA HIS A 135 -25.39 -17.52 15.08
C HIS A 135 -25.45 -16.86 13.70
N GLY A 136 -24.30 -16.48 13.16
CA GLY A 136 -24.17 -15.84 11.86
C GLY A 136 -22.75 -15.95 11.32
N GLU A 137 -22.58 -15.66 10.05
CA GLU A 137 -21.28 -15.72 9.40
C GLU A 137 -20.44 -14.49 9.72
N ILE A 138 -19.12 -14.65 9.75
CA ILE A 138 -18.18 -13.53 9.92
C ILE A 138 -18.31 -12.53 8.76
N ALA A 139 -18.67 -13.02 7.57
CA ALA A 139 -18.95 -12.17 6.42
C ALA A 139 -20.14 -11.23 6.66
N ASP A 140 -21.25 -11.71 7.24
CA ASP A 140 -22.42 -10.88 7.54
C ASP A 140 -22.09 -9.78 8.56
N PHE A 141 -21.28 -10.12 9.56
CA PHE A 141 -20.78 -9.16 10.54
C PHE A 141 -20.04 -8.00 9.87
N PHE A 142 -19.05 -8.29 9.01
CA PHE A 142 -18.32 -7.24 8.31
C PHE A 142 -19.20 -6.48 7.30
N LEU A 143 -20.12 -7.15 6.61
CA LEU A 143 -21.04 -6.51 5.68
C LEU A 143 -21.85 -5.42 6.36
N ILE A 144 -22.52 -5.76 7.47
CA ILE A 144 -23.34 -4.80 8.23
C ILE A 144 -22.47 -3.67 8.78
N TRP A 145 -21.29 -4.01 9.32
CA TRP A 145 -20.37 -3.01 9.86
C TRP A 145 -19.90 -2.02 8.79
N LEU A 146 -19.52 -2.50 7.60
CA LEU A 146 -19.08 -1.64 6.51
C LEU A 146 -20.23 -0.77 6.01
N VAL A 147 -21.42 -1.32 5.76
CA VAL A 147 -22.58 -0.56 5.28
C VAL A 147 -22.93 0.57 6.26
N LEU A 148 -22.95 0.29 7.57
CA LEU A 148 -23.26 1.30 8.58
C LEU A 148 -22.10 2.28 8.84
N GLY A 149 -20.86 1.84 8.71
CA GLY A 149 -19.66 2.65 8.94
C GLY A 149 -19.30 3.55 7.77
N PHE A 150 -19.73 3.20 6.56
CA PHE A 150 -19.44 3.92 5.33
C PHE A 150 -19.75 5.43 5.36
N PRO A 151 -20.94 5.89 5.81
CA PRO A 151 -21.28 7.31 5.83
C PRO A 151 -20.33 8.15 6.69
N ILE A 152 -19.70 7.57 7.72
CA ILE A 152 -18.79 8.26 8.65
C ILE A 152 -17.59 8.84 7.90
N ILE A 153 -17.11 8.15 6.85
CA ILE A 153 -16.01 8.62 5.97
C ILE A 153 -16.33 10.02 5.43
N TYR A 154 -17.58 10.24 5.00
CA TYR A 154 -18.00 11.49 4.36
C TYR A 154 -18.39 12.57 5.36
N VAL A 155 -19.09 12.19 6.43
CA VAL A 155 -19.59 13.12 7.45
C VAL A 155 -18.43 13.78 8.20
N LEU A 156 -17.47 12.97 8.66
CA LEU A 156 -16.35 13.46 9.47
C LEU A 156 -15.04 13.63 8.67
N LYS A 157 -15.03 13.22 7.39
CA LYS A 157 -13.90 13.37 6.46
C LYS A 157 -12.61 12.73 7.01
N SER A 158 -12.73 11.55 7.61
CA SER A 158 -11.64 10.87 8.33
C SER A 158 -10.88 9.88 7.43
N PRO A 159 -9.58 10.12 7.15
CA PRO A 159 -8.72 9.16 6.45
C PRO A 159 -8.47 7.88 7.26
N MET A 160 -8.55 7.94 8.60
CA MET A 160 -8.40 6.75 9.42
C MET A 160 -9.61 5.83 9.32
N VAL A 161 -10.84 6.39 9.27
CA VAL A 161 -12.04 5.59 9.00
C VAL A 161 -12.01 5.03 7.58
N TYR A 162 -11.53 5.78 6.58
CA TYR A 162 -11.28 5.23 5.24
C TYR A 162 -10.35 4.01 5.28
N PHE A 163 -9.24 4.08 6.05
CA PHE A 163 -8.35 2.93 6.23
C PHE A 163 -9.05 1.73 6.87
N LEU A 164 -9.75 1.94 7.99
CA LEU A 164 -10.46 0.87 8.69
C LEU A 164 -11.55 0.24 7.82
N TYR A 165 -12.24 1.06 7.02
CA TYR A 165 -13.22 0.60 6.06
C TYR A 165 -12.60 -0.26 4.96
N MET A 166 -11.46 0.15 4.38
CA MET A 166 -10.74 -0.67 3.40
C MET A 166 -10.23 -1.99 4.00
N ALA A 167 -9.69 -1.95 5.22
CA ALA A 167 -9.25 -3.15 5.93
C ALA A 167 -10.42 -4.09 6.24
N GLY A 168 -11.56 -3.55 6.67
CA GLY A 168 -12.79 -4.30 6.89
C GLY A 168 -13.33 -4.91 5.59
N ALA A 169 -13.22 -4.22 4.46
CA ALA A 169 -13.62 -4.73 3.15
C ALA A 169 -12.74 -5.89 2.67
N ILE A 170 -11.42 -5.83 2.93
CA ILE A 170 -10.50 -6.97 2.72
C ILE A 170 -10.90 -8.15 3.63
N ALA A 171 -11.16 -7.90 4.91
CA ALA A 171 -11.55 -8.92 5.87
C ALA A 171 -12.88 -9.58 5.49
N TRP A 172 -13.86 -8.79 5.04
CA TRP A 172 -15.13 -9.27 4.48
C TRP A 172 -14.87 -10.20 3.28
N ALA A 173 -14.10 -9.73 2.30
CA ALA A 173 -13.82 -10.51 1.09
C ALA A 173 -13.10 -11.82 1.40
N SER A 174 -12.18 -11.80 2.37
CA SER A 174 -11.50 -13.01 2.84
C SER A 174 -12.46 -13.97 3.55
N ALA A 175 -13.35 -13.47 4.41
CA ALA A 175 -14.35 -14.29 5.08
C ALA A 175 -15.30 -14.97 4.09
N VAL A 176 -15.75 -14.24 3.07
CA VAL A 176 -16.59 -14.78 1.98
C VAL A 176 -15.86 -15.88 1.20
N GLN A 177 -14.58 -15.67 0.85
CA GLN A 177 -13.78 -16.66 0.12
C GLN A 177 -13.48 -17.92 0.92
N ILE A 178 -13.36 -17.83 2.26
CA ILE A 178 -13.14 -19.01 3.13
C ILE A 178 -14.34 -19.96 3.08
N HIS A 179 -15.54 -19.44 2.83
CA HIS A 179 -16.79 -20.21 2.73
C HIS A 179 -17.22 -20.45 1.27
N ASP A 180 -16.26 -20.44 0.33
CA ASP A 180 -16.48 -20.67 -1.10
C ASP A 180 -17.52 -19.70 -1.72
N GLY A 181 -17.66 -18.50 -1.16
CA GLY A 181 -18.56 -17.45 -1.65
C GLY A 181 -17.91 -16.44 -2.59
N PHE A 182 -18.73 -15.59 -3.22
CA PHE A 182 -18.26 -14.58 -4.16
C PHE A 182 -17.96 -13.22 -3.52
N ALA A 183 -16.68 -12.88 -3.44
CA ALA A 183 -16.25 -11.59 -2.90
C ALA A 183 -16.35 -10.42 -3.89
N THR A 184 -17.04 -10.54 -5.04
CA THR A 184 -17.07 -9.49 -6.09
C THR A 184 -17.68 -8.17 -5.61
N ALA A 185 -18.57 -8.20 -4.61
CA ALA A 185 -19.10 -6.99 -3.99
C ALA A 185 -18.01 -6.13 -3.29
N PHE A 186 -16.80 -6.66 -3.09
CA PHE A 186 -15.66 -5.88 -2.60
C PHE A 186 -15.38 -4.65 -3.49
N TRP A 187 -15.58 -4.77 -4.81
CA TRP A 187 -15.44 -3.65 -5.74
C TRP A 187 -16.44 -2.52 -5.46
N LEU A 188 -17.64 -2.84 -4.94
CA LEU A 188 -18.63 -1.84 -4.53
C LEU A 188 -18.16 -1.08 -3.29
N PHE A 189 -17.54 -1.76 -2.32
CA PHE A 189 -16.97 -1.08 -1.15
C PHE A 189 -15.86 -0.11 -1.56
N ILE A 190 -14.95 -0.55 -2.43
CA ILE A 190 -13.90 0.33 -2.96
C ILE A 190 -14.53 1.52 -3.67
N ALA A 191 -15.43 1.28 -4.63
CA ALA A 191 -16.09 2.32 -5.40
C ALA A 191 -16.82 3.33 -4.51
N ALA A 192 -17.49 2.87 -3.46
CA ALA A 192 -18.21 3.72 -2.52
C ALA A 192 -17.28 4.69 -1.80
N ALA A 193 -16.09 4.26 -1.39
CA ALA A 193 -15.13 5.07 -0.63
C ALA A 193 -14.16 5.89 -1.50
N MET A 194 -14.01 5.56 -2.79
CA MET A 194 -13.13 6.26 -3.73
C MET A 194 -13.40 7.77 -3.87
N PRO A 195 -14.65 8.30 -3.94
CA PRO A 195 -14.90 9.73 -4.06
C PRO A 195 -14.25 10.56 -2.94
N PHE A 196 -14.25 10.05 -1.71
CA PHE A 196 -13.54 10.68 -0.59
C PHE A 196 -12.02 10.77 -0.86
N TYR A 197 -11.41 9.67 -1.30
CA TYR A 197 -9.99 9.64 -1.62
C TYR A 197 -9.63 10.56 -2.79
N ILE A 198 -10.42 10.53 -3.88
CA ILE A 198 -10.20 11.37 -5.06
C ILE A 198 -10.23 12.85 -4.68
N LYS A 199 -11.21 13.25 -3.85
CA LYS A 199 -11.28 14.63 -3.35
C LYS A 199 -10.02 15.03 -2.59
N LEU A 200 -9.58 14.17 -1.66
CA LEU A 200 -8.37 14.40 -0.88
C LEU A 200 -7.12 14.48 -1.78
N PHE A 201 -7.06 13.67 -2.83
CA PHE A 201 -5.98 13.67 -3.81
C PHE A 201 -5.93 14.94 -4.67
N ILE A 202 -7.08 15.44 -5.10
CA ILE A 202 -7.18 16.68 -5.88
C ILE A 202 -6.78 17.90 -5.03
N GLU A 203 -7.20 17.93 -3.76
CA GLU A 203 -6.91 19.05 -2.84
C GLU A 203 -5.41 19.22 -2.54
N ASP A 204 -4.71 18.13 -2.18
CA ASP A 204 -3.26 18.17 -1.90
C ASP A 204 -2.62 16.77 -2.03
N ARG A 205 -2.31 16.37 -3.28
CA ARG A 205 -1.73 15.03 -3.57
C ARG A 205 -0.41 14.73 -2.86
N TYR A 206 0.31 15.74 -2.38
CA TYR A 206 1.63 15.61 -1.77
C TYR A 206 1.62 15.68 -0.24
N SER A 207 0.44 15.86 0.37
CA SER A 207 0.32 15.84 1.83
C SER A 207 0.60 14.43 2.40
N PRO A 208 1.24 14.33 3.59
CA PRO A 208 1.51 13.04 4.22
C PRO A 208 0.27 12.17 4.45
N VAL A 209 -0.89 12.80 4.64
CA VAL A 209 -2.16 12.07 4.78
C VAL A 209 -2.50 11.39 3.47
N VAL A 210 -2.43 12.12 2.36
CA VAL A 210 -2.78 11.61 1.03
C VAL A 210 -1.80 10.55 0.58
N ILE A 211 -0.51 10.73 0.87
CA ILE A 211 0.50 9.71 0.55
C ILE A 211 0.16 8.37 1.22
N ARG A 212 -0.21 8.39 2.51
CA ARG A 212 -0.65 7.17 3.22
C ARG A 212 -1.96 6.62 2.66
N THR A 213 -2.94 7.47 2.39
CA THR A 213 -4.23 7.05 1.84
C THR A 213 -4.08 6.45 0.44
N SER A 214 -3.22 7.00 -0.42
CA SER A 214 -2.88 6.46 -1.74
C SER A 214 -2.26 5.06 -1.64
N PHE A 215 -1.36 4.83 -0.67
CA PHE A 215 -0.79 3.51 -0.41
C PHE A 215 -1.88 2.51 0.00
N ILE A 216 -2.77 2.89 0.93
CA ILE A 216 -3.90 2.07 1.37
C ILE A 216 -4.81 1.73 0.18
N THR A 217 -5.12 2.72 -0.65
CA THR A 217 -5.91 2.52 -1.87
C THR A 217 -5.22 1.53 -2.80
N ALA A 218 -3.92 1.70 -3.08
CA ALA A 218 -3.17 0.79 -3.95
C ALA A 218 -3.20 -0.65 -3.40
N ALA A 219 -2.94 -0.82 -2.10
CA ALA A 219 -2.98 -2.11 -1.43
C ALA A 219 -4.38 -2.76 -1.47
N ALA A 220 -5.44 -1.97 -1.28
CA ALA A 220 -6.82 -2.45 -1.38
C ALA A 220 -7.17 -2.94 -2.80
N PHE A 221 -6.76 -2.22 -3.85
CA PHE A 221 -6.93 -2.67 -5.23
C PHE A 221 -6.14 -3.96 -5.53
N THR A 222 -4.90 -4.07 -5.05
CA THR A 222 -4.09 -5.30 -5.17
C THR A 222 -4.74 -6.49 -4.46
N ALA A 223 -5.29 -6.27 -3.26
CA ALA A 223 -6.01 -7.30 -2.51
C ALA A 223 -7.34 -7.68 -3.19
N ALA A 224 -8.09 -6.70 -3.70
CA ALA A 224 -9.36 -6.91 -4.38
C ALA A 224 -9.18 -7.81 -5.60
N VAL A 225 -8.17 -7.54 -6.42
CA VAL A 225 -7.83 -8.42 -7.54
C VAL A 225 -7.59 -9.86 -7.08
N GLY A 226 -6.79 -10.09 -6.04
CA GLY A 226 -6.50 -11.46 -5.58
C GLY A 226 -7.67 -12.22 -4.98
N LEU A 227 -8.46 -11.52 -4.16
CA LEU A 227 -9.58 -12.08 -3.40
C LEU A 227 -10.84 -12.27 -4.24
N THR A 228 -10.94 -11.64 -5.42
CA THR A 228 -12.14 -11.75 -6.27
C THR A 228 -11.96 -12.69 -7.45
N LEU A 229 -10.78 -13.30 -7.63
CA LEU A 229 -10.55 -14.28 -8.69
C LEU A 229 -11.09 -15.66 -8.34
N GLU A 230 -11.89 -16.20 -9.25
CA GLU A 230 -12.45 -17.56 -9.18
C GLU A 230 -11.39 -18.63 -9.53
N LYS A 231 -10.40 -18.26 -10.35
CA LYS A 231 -9.25 -19.09 -10.75
C LYS A 231 -9.65 -20.36 -11.52
N CYS A 232 -10.74 -20.30 -12.30
CA CYS A 232 -11.19 -21.39 -13.17
C CYS A 232 -10.15 -21.73 -14.25
N VAL A 233 -9.54 -20.72 -14.86
CA VAL A 233 -8.37 -20.89 -15.74
C VAL A 233 -7.12 -20.55 -14.93
N PRO A 234 -6.27 -21.54 -14.62
CA PRO A 234 -5.09 -21.30 -13.80
C PRO A 234 -4.11 -20.36 -14.52
N GLY A 235 -3.48 -19.47 -13.74
CA GLY A 235 -2.47 -18.54 -14.23
C GLY A 235 -3.00 -17.19 -14.75
N LEU A 236 -4.31 -16.98 -14.89
CA LEU A 236 -4.85 -15.66 -15.26
C LEU A 236 -4.43 -14.54 -14.29
N TRP A 237 -4.23 -14.87 -13.02
CA TRP A 237 -3.72 -13.94 -12.01
C TRP A 237 -2.40 -13.28 -12.46
N MET A 238 -1.52 -13.97 -13.19
CA MET A 238 -0.25 -13.42 -13.68
C MET A 238 -0.47 -12.24 -14.63
N ILE A 239 -1.41 -12.41 -15.57
CA ILE A 239 -1.79 -11.35 -16.54
C ILE A 239 -2.41 -10.18 -15.79
N ILE A 240 -3.30 -10.47 -14.86
CA ILE A 240 -4.08 -9.46 -14.14
C ILE A 240 -3.17 -8.64 -13.21
N TYR A 241 -2.32 -9.28 -12.41
CA TYR A 241 -1.39 -8.58 -11.51
C TYR A 241 -0.32 -7.81 -12.25
N SER A 242 0.28 -8.38 -13.30
CA SER A 242 1.29 -7.67 -14.10
C SER A 242 0.69 -6.43 -14.76
N SER A 243 -0.51 -6.57 -15.35
CA SER A 243 -1.22 -5.45 -15.97
C SER A 243 -1.65 -4.40 -14.97
N LEU A 244 -2.14 -4.79 -13.78
CA LEU A 244 -2.50 -3.85 -12.71
C LEU A 244 -1.29 -3.02 -12.27
N PHE A 245 -0.17 -3.67 -11.92
CA PHE A 245 1.01 -2.95 -11.45
C PHE A 245 1.62 -2.09 -12.55
N CYS A 246 1.74 -2.59 -13.78
CA CYS A 246 2.23 -1.79 -14.90
C CYS A 246 1.31 -0.61 -15.21
N PHE A 247 -0.02 -0.80 -15.17
CA PHE A 247 -0.99 0.28 -15.33
C PHE A 247 -0.81 1.36 -14.26
N ILE A 248 -0.76 0.99 -12.97
CA ILE A 248 -0.57 1.95 -11.87
C ILE A 248 0.78 2.66 -11.99
N TYR A 249 1.83 1.93 -12.38
CA TYR A 249 3.16 2.49 -12.56
C TYR A 249 3.20 3.54 -13.67
N MET A 250 2.63 3.23 -14.83
CA MET A 250 2.56 4.16 -15.95
C MET A 250 1.62 5.33 -15.65
N LEU A 251 0.47 5.09 -14.99
CA LEU A 251 -0.44 6.13 -14.54
C LEU A 251 0.25 7.09 -13.57
N SER A 252 1.13 6.59 -12.70
CA SER A 252 1.89 7.42 -11.75
C SER A 252 2.71 8.51 -12.44
N ALA A 253 3.15 8.28 -13.68
CA ALA A 253 3.90 9.23 -14.50
C ALA A 253 3.11 10.48 -14.89
N ARG A 254 1.77 10.35 -14.93
CA ARG A 254 0.82 11.45 -15.19
C ARG A 254 0.35 12.11 -13.89
N LEU A 255 0.30 11.34 -12.81
CA LEU A 255 -0.26 11.79 -11.54
C LEU A 255 0.71 12.66 -10.74
N TYR A 256 2.03 12.51 -10.95
CA TYR A 256 3.04 13.22 -10.17
C TYR A 256 4.04 13.94 -11.05
N ASP A 257 4.48 15.09 -10.57
CA ASP A 257 5.51 15.91 -11.21
C ASP A 257 6.86 15.22 -11.10
N ASP A 258 7.73 15.35 -12.11
CA ASP A 258 9.00 14.63 -12.17
C ASP A 258 9.97 15.09 -11.06
N ASP A 259 9.93 16.37 -10.69
CA ASP A 259 10.82 17.04 -9.74
C ASP A 259 10.59 16.63 -8.27
N GLU A 260 9.41 16.07 -7.96
CA GLU A 260 9.08 15.70 -6.58
C GLU A 260 9.85 14.43 -6.16
N PRO A 261 10.25 14.31 -4.87
CA PRO A 261 10.95 13.14 -4.37
C PRO A 261 10.12 11.86 -4.52
N ALA A 262 10.80 10.72 -4.78
CA ALA A 262 10.15 9.42 -4.94
C ALA A 262 9.21 9.03 -3.79
N VAL A 263 9.55 9.38 -2.54
CA VAL A 263 8.73 9.09 -1.34
C VAL A 263 7.33 9.71 -1.43
N LYS A 264 7.18 10.84 -2.15
CA LYS A 264 5.90 11.51 -2.35
C LYS A 264 5.08 10.96 -3.53
N LYS A 265 5.58 9.94 -4.23
CA LYS A 265 4.93 9.30 -5.38
C LYS A 265 4.52 7.87 -5.01
N PRO A 266 3.56 7.66 -4.07
CA PRO A 266 3.22 6.34 -3.54
C PRO A 266 2.87 5.33 -4.61
N TYR A 267 2.09 5.71 -5.62
CA TYR A 267 1.75 4.79 -6.71
C TYR A 267 2.97 4.33 -7.51
N ASN A 268 3.96 5.20 -7.71
CA ASN A 268 5.16 4.87 -8.49
C ASN A 268 5.99 3.78 -7.79
N TRP A 269 6.39 4.00 -6.53
CA TRP A 269 7.24 3.03 -5.83
C TRP A 269 6.46 1.79 -5.41
N PHE A 270 5.17 1.92 -5.05
CA PHE A 270 4.32 0.78 -4.73
C PHE A 270 4.23 -0.20 -5.91
N SER A 271 3.93 0.30 -7.10
CA SER A 271 3.82 -0.56 -8.28
C SER A 271 5.17 -1.01 -8.82
N ALA A 272 6.25 -0.22 -8.68
CA ALA A 272 7.60 -0.69 -9.03
C ALA A 272 8.01 -1.88 -8.15
N ILE A 273 7.77 -1.80 -6.83
CA ILE A 273 7.96 -2.93 -5.91
C ILE A 273 7.03 -4.08 -6.27
N GLY A 274 5.76 -3.81 -6.61
CA GLY A 274 4.81 -4.82 -7.07
C GLY A 274 5.28 -5.57 -8.32
N ILE A 275 5.79 -4.86 -9.34
CA ILE A 275 6.39 -5.44 -10.55
C ILE A 275 7.61 -6.29 -10.17
N ALA A 276 8.51 -5.76 -9.32
CA ALA A 276 9.70 -6.48 -8.88
C ALA A 276 9.35 -7.79 -8.16
N ILE A 277 8.44 -7.74 -7.16
CA ILE A 277 7.97 -8.91 -6.43
C ILE A 277 7.32 -9.90 -7.39
N LEU A 278 6.43 -9.44 -8.26
CA LEU A 278 5.76 -10.30 -9.23
C LEU A 278 6.78 -10.99 -10.16
N MET A 279 7.75 -10.27 -10.69
CA MET A 279 8.79 -10.85 -11.54
C MET A 279 9.63 -11.89 -10.79
N LEU A 280 9.98 -11.64 -9.53
CA LEU A 280 10.68 -12.62 -8.69
C LEU A 280 9.81 -13.86 -8.45
N LEU A 281 8.50 -13.72 -8.19
CA LEU A 281 7.58 -14.85 -8.08
C LEU A 281 7.50 -15.65 -9.39
N LEU A 282 7.41 -14.97 -10.53
CA LEU A 282 7.38 -15.58 -11.86
C LEU A 282 8.74 -16.16 -12.30
N SER A 283 9.80 -15.95 -11.53
CA SER A 283 11.10 -16.59 -11.79
C SER A 283 11.19 -18.01 -11.22
N TYR A 284 10.13 -18.51 -10.56
CA TYR A 284 10.00 -19.88 -10.06
C TYR A 284 9.07 -20.73 -10.94
N ASP A 285 9.39 -22.01 -11.06
CA ASP A 285 8.69 -23.01 -11.88
C ASP A 285 7.22 -23.23 -11.46
N TRP A 286 6.94 -23.24 -10.15
CA TRP A 286 5.59 -23.48 -9.63
C TRP A 286 4.53 -22.51 -10.19
N ALA A 287 4.94 -21.28 -10.56
CA ALA A 287 4.03 -20.29 -11.12
C ALA A 287 3.54 -20.64 -12.53
N TRP A 288 4.30 -21.47 -13.25
CA TRP A 288 4.07 -21.87 -14.63
C TRP A 288 3.55 -23.29 -14.79
N ASN A 289 3.59 -24.10 -13.74
CA ASN A 289 3.08 -25.46 -13.77
C ASN A 289 1.54 -25.46 -13.84
N SER A 290 1.00 -26.26 -14.77
CA SER A 290 -0.44 -26.48 -14.92
C SER A 290 -1.28 -25.21 -15.16
N ILE A 291 -0.79 -24.32 -16.03
CA ILE A 291 -1.46 -23.05 -16.38
C ILE A 291 -2.20 -23.13 -17.71
N GLY A 292 -3.16 -22.22 -17.92
CA GLY A 292 -3.86 -22.12 -19.20
C GLY A 292 -5.11 -22.99 -19.30
N TRP A 293 -5.78 -22.89 -20.44
CA TRP A 293 -7.09 -23.51 -20.70
C TRP A 293 -7.05 -25.05 -20.71
N ASN A 294 -5.88 -25.65 -20.87
CA ASN A 294 -5.72 -27.11 -20.76
C ASN A 294 -5.96 -27.63 -19.34
N HIS A 295 -5.82 -26.78 -18.32
CA HIS A 295 -5.99 -27.10 -16.90
C HIS A 295 -7.26 -26.49 -16.30
N TYR A 296 -8.30 -26.34 -17.12
CA TYR A 296 -9.56 -25.74 -16.71
C TYR A 296 -10.17 -26.47 -15.51
N ARG A 297 -10.54 -25.70 -14.48
CA ARG A 297 -11.11 -26.21 -13.23
C ARG A 297 -12.63 -26.08 -13.25
N ASN A 298 -13.34 -27.20 -13.13
CA ASN A 298 -14.80 -27.29 -13.18
C ASN A 298 -15.44 -28.03 -11.98
N ALA A 299 -14.72 -28.15 -10.87
CA ALA A 299 -15.25 -28.75 -9.64
C ALA A 299 -16.38 -27.89 -9.04
N SER A 300 -17.21 -28.48 -8.17
CA SER A 300 -18.38 -27.82 -7.56
C SER A 300 -18.08 -26.52 -6.79
N ARG A 301 -16.83 -26.35 -6.34
CA ARG A 301 -16.33 -25.11 -5.70
C ARG A 301 -16.02 -23.97 -6.66
N PHE A 302 -16.03 -24.23 -7.97
CA PHE A 302 -15.75 -23.24 -9.01
C PHE A 302 -17.04 -22.92 -9.75
N PHE A 303 -17.42 -21.65 -9.74
CA PHE A 303 -18.64 -21.21 -10.38
C PHE A 303 -18.32 -20.54 -11.72
N ALA A 304 -18.75 -21.19 -12.80
CA ALA A 304 -18.51 -20.71 -14.17
C ALA A 304 -19.01 -19.27 -14.42
N GLN A 305 -20.07 -18.85 -13.72
CA GLN A 305 -20.61 -17.48 -13.81
C GLN A 305 -19.67 -16.44 -13.17
N ALA A 306 -18.96 -16.79 -12.11
CA ALA A 306 -17.99 -15.91 -11.47
C ALA A 306 -16.67 -15.82 -12.26
N ALA A 307 -16.32 -16.86 -13.02
CA ALA A 307 -15.17 -16.85 -13.94
C ALA A 307 -15.26 -15.76 -15.02
N ILE A 308 -16.46 -15.26 -15.33
CA ILE A 308 -16.66 -14.11 -16.22
C ILE A 308 -15.88 -12.90 -15.70
N PHE A 309 -15.80 -12.74 -14.38
CA PHE A 309 -15.05 -11.64 -13.76
C PHE A 309 -13.54 -11.75 -14.02
N ASP A 310 -12.97 -12.96 -13.88
CA ASP A 310 -11.57 -13.24 -14.20
C ASP A 310 -11.26 -12.90 -15.67
N TYR A 311 -12.13 -13.31 -16.60
CA TYR A 311 -11.98 -13.03 -18.03
C TYR A 311 -12.08 -11.53 -18.32
N LEU A 312 -13.04 -10.84 -17.69
CA LEU A 312 -13.21 -9.40 -17.84
C LEU A 312 -11.95 -8.65 -17.38
N LEU A 313 -11.41 -9.00 -16.21
CA LEU A 313 -10.17 -8.38 -15.71
C LEU A 313 -8.96 -8.70 -16.57
N THR A 314 -8.87 -9.93 -17.10
CA THR A 314 -7.81 -10.37 -18.02
C THR A 314 -7.82 -9.58 -19.32
N ILE A 315 -8.95 -9.02 -19.74
CA ILE A 315 -9.04 -8.19 -20.95
C ILE A 315 -8.89 -6.70 -20.60
N LEU A 316 -9.63 -6.23 -19.60
CA LEU A 316 -9.74 -4.82 -19.26
C LEU A 316 -8.42 -4.23 -18.75
N LEU A 317 -7.72 -4.93 -17.84
CA LEU A 317 -6.49 -4.39 -17.25
C LEU A 317 -5.33 -4.32 -18.25
N PRO A 318 -5.06 -5.33 -19.10
CA PRO A 318 -4.09 -5.17 -20.17
C PRO A 318 -4.48 -4.06 -21.15
N ALA A 319 -5.77 -3.89 -21.48
CA ALA A 319 -6.22 -2.79 -22.33
C ALA A 319 -5.94 -1.41 -21.71
N CYS A 320 -6.20 -1.26 -20.40
CA CYS A 320 -5.84 -0.04 -19.66
C CYS A 320 -4.32 0.18 -19.61
N ALA A 321 -3.54 -0.87 -19.36
CA ALA A 321 -2.08 -0.81 -19.36
C ALA A 321 -1.54 -0.42 -20.75
N LEU A 322 -2.07 -1.01 -21.82
CA LEU A 322 -1.69 -0.69 -23.20
C LEU A 322 -2.04 0.76 -23.56
N TYR A 323 -3.22 1.24 -23.17
CA TYR A 323 -3.59 2.64 -23.36
C TYR A 323 -2.63 3.60 -22.63
N MET A 324 -2.24 3.30 -21.39
CA MET A 324 -1.22 4.08 -20.67
C MET A 324 0.16 3.96 -21.33
N MET A 325 0.52 2.80 -21.86
CA MET A 325 1.81 2.59 -22.54
C MET A 325 1.93 3.47 -23.78
N ILE A 326 0.86 3.58 -24.58
CA ILE A 326 0.81 4.49 -25.74
C ILE A 326 1.07 5.94 -25.34
N ASP A 327 0.54 6.37 -24.20
CA ASP A 327 0.81 7.70 -23.67
C ASP A 327 2.26 7.88 -23.20
N VAL A 328 2.79 6.90 -22.46
CA VAL A 328 4.16 6.96 -21.96
C VAL A 328 5.16 7.00 -23.12
N ILE A 329 4.92 6.26 -24.22
CA ILE A 329 5.72 6.32 -25.44
C ILE A 329 5.78 7.76 -25.99
N LYS A 330 4.65 8.48 -26.00
CA LYS A 330 4.60 9.90 -26.44
C LYS A 330 5.37 10.81 -25.49
N SER A 331 5.32 10.53 -24.19
CA SER A 331 6.04 11.31 -23.16
C SER A 331 7.57 11.07 -23.13
N LYS A 332 8.08 10.07 -23.87
CA LYS A 332 9.50 9.68 -23.94
C LYS A 332 10.13 9.32 -22.58
N LYS A 333 9.34 8.98 -21.56
CA LYS A 333 9.81 8.54 -20.23
C LYS A 333 10.30 7.08 -20.28
N LYS A 334 11.52 6.87 -20.76
CA LYS A 334 12.09 5.53 -21.04
C LYS A 334 12.02 4.54 -19.87
N MET A 335 12.47 4.94 -18.67
CA MET A 335 12.43 4.05 -17.49
C MET A 335 11.00 3.60 -17.15
N ILE A 336 10.02 4.47 -17.35
CA ILE A 336 8.61 4.16 -17.10
C ILE A 336 8.11 3.12 -18.10
N LEU A 337 8.54 3.25 -19.35
CA LEU A 337 8.25 2.30 -20.42
C LEU A 337 8.90 0.92 -20.17
N ASP A 338 10.16 0.87 -19.71
CA ASP A 338 10.90 -0.38 -19.53
C ASP A 338 10.24 -1.29 -18.47
N TYR A 339 9.84 -0.72 -17.32
CA TYR A 339 9.01 -1.41 -16.32
C TYR A 339 7.56 -1.58 -16.78
N GLY A 340 7.02 -0.61 -17.54
CA GLY A 340 5.70 -0.68 -18.12
C GLY A 340 5.54 -1.85 -19.10
N ALA A 341 6.58 -2.25 -19.83
CA ALA A 341 6.56 -3.36 -20.76
C ALA A 341 6.46 -4.75 -20.09
N SER A 342 6.63 -4.82 -18.76
CA SER A 342 6.60 -6.06 -18.00
C SER A 342 5.31 -6.87 -18.19
N PHE A 343 4.14 -6.22 -18.32
CA PHE A 343 2.88 -6.95 -18.57
C PHE A 343 2.86 -7.64 -19.95
N ILE A 344 3.48 -7.04 -20.97
CA ILE A 344 3.57 -7.64 -22.31
C ILE A 344 4.44 -8.90 -22.25
N ILE A 345 5.58 -8.82 -21.56
CA ILE A 345 6.48 -9.96 -21.36
C ILE A 345 5.73 -11.09 -20.64
N VAL A 346 5.02 -10.79 -19.55
CA VAL A 346 4.27 -11.80 -18.79
C VAL A 346 3.16 -12.43 -19.64
N ILE A 347 2.40 -11.63 -20.41
CA ILE A 347 1.35 -12.15 -21.31
C ILE A 347 1.96 -13.05 -22.39
N ALA A 348 3.07 -12.63 -23.01
CA ALA A 348 3.74 -13.42 -24.03
C ALA A 348 4.23 -14.76 -23.48
N CYS A 349 4.86 -14.76 -22.29
CA CYS A 349 5.28 -15.98 -21.60
C CYS A 349 4.10 -16.89 -21.24
N TYR A 350 3.00 -16.33 -20.73
CA TYR A 350 1.78 -17.08 -20.42
C TYR A 350 1.21 -17.78 -21.66
N ILE A 351 1.05 -17.03 -22.76
CA ILE A 351 0.54 -17.57 -24.03
C ILE A 351 1.47 -18.64 -24.57
N PHE A 352 2.80 -18.42 -24.51
CA PHE A 352 3.78 -19.39 -24.96
C PHE A 352 3.67 -20.73 -24.21
N VAL A 353 3.65 -20.71 -22.88
CA VAL A 353 3.51 -21.94 -22.08
C VAL A 353 2.16 -22.59 -22.33
N ALA A 354 1.06 -21.83 -22.29
CA ALA A 354 -0.29 -22.37 -22.50
C ALA A 354 -0.48 -23.05 -23.87
N LEU A 355 0.23 -22.58 -24.91
CA LEU A 355 0.20 -23.18 -26.25
C LEU A 355 1.17 -24.37 -26.41
N THR A 356 2.31 -24.35 -25.73
CA THR A 356 3.40 -25.29 -26.00
C THR A 356 3.60 -26.39 -24.96
N GLU A 357 2.98 -26.30 -23.78
CA GLU A 357 3.12 -27.26 -22.68
C GLU A 357 2.88 -28.71 -23.14
N LYS A 358 1.85 -28.97 -23.95
CA LYS A 358 1.55 -30.32 -24.46
C LYS A 358 2.60 -30.92 -25.38
N VAL A 359 3.41 -30.08 -26.03
CA VAL A 359 4.40 -30.49 -27.04
C VAL A 359 5.81 -30.48 -26.44
N LEU A 360 6.14 -29.43 -25.70
CA LEU A 360 7.48 -29.18 -25.16
C LEU A 360 7.62 -29.56 -23.68
N GLY A 361 6.51 -29.77 -22.96
CA GLY A 361 6.52 -30.08 -21.53
C GLY A 361 7.37 -29.07 -20.75
N ASP A 362 8.23 -29.59 -19.87
CA ASP A 362 9.12 -28.82 -18.99
C ASP A 362 10.07 -27.87 -19.75
N VAL A 363 10.38 -28.15 -21.02
CA VAL A 363 11.23 -27.27 -21.84
C VAL A 363 10.57 -25.90 -22.06
N SER A 364 9.23 -25.86 -22.18
CA SER A 364 8.51 -24.59 -22.30
C SER A 364 8.62 -23.73 -21.05
N VAL A 365 8.53 -24.36 -19.88
CA VAL A 365 8.68 -23.71 -18.57
C VAL A 365 10.11 -23.22 -18.39
N ALA A 366 11.11 -24.08 -18.64
CA ALA A 366 12.52 -23.72 -18.54
C ALA A 366 12.90 -22.51 -19.43
N ALA A 367 12.36 -22.46 -20.66
CA ALA A 367 12.56 -21.33 -21.56
C ALA A 367 12.01 -20.02 -20.96
N VAL A 368 10.78 -20.03 -20.43
CA VAL A 368 10.20 -18.84 -19.78
C VAL A 368 10.96 -18.43 -18.54
N LEU A 369 11.38 -19.38 -17.69
CA LEU A 369 12.18 -19.07 -16.52
C LEU A 369 13.49 -18.38 -16.92
N PHE A 370 14.17 -18.86 -17.95
CA PHE A 370 15.37 -18.23 -18.48
C PHE A 370 15.08 -16.79 -18.95
N PHE A 371 14.02 -16.56 -19.71
CA PHE A 371 13.63 -15.22 -20.18
C PHE A 371 13.28 -14.27 -19.03
N ILE A 372 12.50 -14.72 -18.05
CA ILE A 372 12.11 -13.90 -16.89
C ILE A 372 13.34 -13.49 -16.07
N ASN A 373 14.27 -14.43 -15.80
CA ASN A 373 15.51 -14.12 -15.08
C ASN A 373 16.37 -13.10 -15.83
N ILE A 374 16.54 -13.25 -17.15
CA ILE A 374 17.25 -12.25 -17.98
C ILE A 374 16.54 -10.90 -17.93
N TYR A 375 15.21 -10.89 -17.98
CA TYR A 375 14.43 -9.67 -17.95
C TYR A 375 14.55 -8.94 -16.60
N ILE A 376 14.63 -9.66 -15.47
CA ILE A 376 14.92 -9.06 -14.15
C ILE A 376 16.32 -8.44 -14.11
N VAL A 377 17.32 -9.12 -14.68
CA VAL A 377 18.68 -8.57 -14.82
C VAL A 377 18.65 -7.30 -15.67
N TYR A 378 17.91 -7.30 -16.78
CA TYR A 378 17.71 -6.14 -17.63
C TYR A 378 17.07 -4.97 -16.86
N LEU A 379 15.96 -5.19 -16.14
CA LEU A 379 15.31 -4.16 -15.33
C LEU A 379 16.26 -3.59 -14.27
N SER A 380 17.05 -4.45 -13.63
CA SER A 380 18.07 -4.04 -12.66
C SER A 380 19.13 -3.14 -13.31
N ALA A 381 19.67 -3.55 -14.46
CA ALA A 381 20.68 -2.80 -15.19
C ALA A 381 20.17 -1.45 -15.69
N VAL A 382 18.95 -1.38 -16.23
CA VAL A 382 18.30 -0.14 -16.65
C VAL A 382 18.08 0.80 -15.46
N THR A 383 17.65 0.26 -14.31
CA THR A 383 17.44 1.05 -13.10
C THR A 383 18.76 1.64 -12.57
N ILE A 384 19.83 0.84 -12.54
CA ILE A 384 21.18 1.29 -12.17
C ILE A 384 21.65 2.38 -13.13
N LYS A 385 21.56 2.13 -14.44
CA LYS A 385 21.97 3.09 -15.48
C LYS A 385 21.24 4.42 -15.35
N PHE A 386 19.91 4.38 -15.23
CA PHE A 386 19.09 5.58 -15.06
C PHE A 386 19.45 6.33 -13.76
N GLY A 387 19.70 5.60 -12.66
CA GLY A 387 20.12 6.21 -11.40
C GLY A 387 21.49 6.91 -11.50
N ILE A 388 22.44 6.34 -12.24
CA ILE A 388 23.76 6.95 -12.48
C ILE A 388 23.63 8.20 -13.35
N GLU A 389 22.90 8.10 -14.47
CA GLU A 389 22.71 9.22 -15.42
C GLU A 389 22.01 10.42 -14.77
N ASN A 390 21.05 10.18 -13.88
CA ASN A 390 20.28 11.21 -13.19
C ASN A 390 20.78 11.52 -11.76
N ARG A 391 21.93 10.97 -11.36
CA ARG A 391 22.55 11.17 -10.04
C ARG A 391 21.62 10.87 -8.85
N HIS A 392 20.73 9.88 -9.01
CA HIS A 392 19.78 9.46 -7.98
C HIS A 392 20.23 8.18 -7.28
N MET A 393 20.90 8.34 -6.13
CA MET A 393 21.42 7.20 -5.34
C MET A 393 20.35 6.19 -4.94
N MET A 394 19.17 6.65 -4.55
CA MET A 394 18.07 5.76 -4.17
C MET A 394 17.68 4.83 -5.32
N THR A 395 17.68 5.34 -6.56
CA THR A 395 17.37 4.56 -7.76
C THR A 395 18.49 3.57 -8.10
N VAL A 396 19.76 3.99 -7.99
CA VAL A 396 20.90 3.07 -8.16
C VAL A 396 20.80 1.92 -7.15
N ASN A 397 20.55 2.24 -5.88
CA ASN A 397 20.42 1.26 -4.80
C ASN A 397 19.22 0.33 -5.03
N SER A 398 18.09 0.81 -5.54
CA SER A 398 16.96 -0.07 -5.85
C SER A 398 17.27 -1.06 -6.98
N GLY A 399 18.00 -0.63 -8.01
CA GLY A 399 18.42 -1.53 -9.10
C GLY A 399 19.44 -2.56 -8.64
N MET A 400 20.42 -2.15 -7.82
CA MET A 400 21.37 -3.06 -7.19
C MET A 400 20.67 -4.04 -6.23
N PHE A 401 19.68 -3.58 -5.47
CA PHE A 401 18.90 -4.43 -4.58
C PHE A 401 18.09 -5.48 -5.34
N LEU A 402 17.43 -5.10 -6.45
CA LEU A 402 16.69 -6.05 -7.29
C LEU A 402 17.62 -7.11 -7.90
N PHE A 403 18.80 -6.70 -8.39
CA PHE A 403 19.80 -7.66 -8.86
C PHE A 403 20.31 -8.55 -7.72
N GLY A 404 20.65 -7.96 -6.58
CA GLY A 404 21.17 -8.68 -5.42
C GLY A 404 20.18 -9.72 -4.90
N ILE A 405 18.91 -9.36 -4.74
CA ILE A 405 17.89 -10.30 -4.27
C ILE A 405 17.64 -11.43 -5.28
N LEU A 406 17.70 -11.15 -6.59
CA LEU A 406 17.63 -12.20 -7.61
C LEU A 406 18.77 -13.20 -7.44
N VAL A 407 20.01 -12.72 -7.32
CA VAL A 407 21.17 -13.61 -7.15
C VAL A 407 21.08 -14.39 -5.84
N VAL A 408 20.66 -13.74 -4.73
CA VAL A 408 20.41 -14.42 -3.45
C VAL A 408 19.39 -15.56 -3.61
N LEU A 409 18.24 -15.31 -4.24
CA LEU A 409 17.20 -16.31 -4.44
C LEU A 409 17.67 -17.48 -5.31
N ARG A 410 18.30 -17.20 -6.46
CA ARG A 410 18.86 -18.23 -7.34
C ARG A 410 19.91 -19.06 -6.62
N PHE A 411 20.69 -18.43 -5.75
CA PHE A 411 21.73 -19.10 -5.00
C PHE A 411 21.21 -19.99 -3.87
N LEU A 412 20.11 -19.60 -3.21
CA LEU A 412 19.41 -20.44 -2.23
C LEU A 412 18.79 -21.69 -2.87
N ASP A 413 18.33 -21.56 -4.12
CA ASP A 413 17.75 -22.66 -4.91
C ASP A 413 18.80 -23.66 -5.42
N MET A 414 20.08 -23.28 -5.54
CA MET A 414 21.13 -24.19 -6.01
C MET A 414 21.48 -25.25 -4.97
N ASP A 415 21.67 -26.50 -5.39
CA ASP A 415 22.17 -27.63 -4.57
C ASP A 415 23.64 -27.44 -4.16
N LEU A 416 23.92 -26.44 -3.32
CA LEU A 416 25.23 -26.13 -2.76
C LEU A 416 25.25 -26.43 -1.25
N SER A 417 26.42 -26.83 -0.74
CA SER A 417 26.64 -26.98 0.69
C SER A 417 26.48 -25.64 1.43
N LEU A 418 26.04 -25.66 2.68
CA LEU A 418 25.88 -24.45 3.52
C LEU A 418 27.16 -23.60 3.59
N LEU A 419 28.35 -24.22 3.56
CA LEU A 419 29.64 -23.52 3.56
C LEU A 419 29.88 -22.77 2.24
N ALA A 420 29.69 -23.43 1.10
CA ALA A 420 29.76 -22.77 -0.20
C ALA A 420 28.73 -21.64 -0.27
N ARG A 421 27.56 -21.84 0.37
CA ARG A 421 26.55 -20.81 0.50
C ARG A 421 27.02 -19.57 1.24
N GLY A 422 27.57 -19.75 2.44
CA GLY A 422 28.09 -18.65 3.26
C GLY A 422 29.20 -17.84 2.59
N ILE A 423 30.16 -18.50 1.94
CA ILE A 423 31.30 -17.82 1.28
C ILE A 423 30.82 -16.93 0.13
N ALA A 424 29.92 -17.40 -0.72
CA ALA A 424 29.43 -16.60 -1.85
C ALA A 424 28.64 -15.36 -1.40
N PHE A 425 27.84 -15.46 -0.33
CA PHE A 425 27.13 -14.32 0.25
C PHE A 425 28.10 -13.24 0.73
N ILE A 426 29.21 -13.62 1.37
CA ILE A 426 30.23 -12.68 1.83
C ILE A 426 30.88 -11.97 0.64
N ILE A 427 31.27 -12.72 -0.40
CA ILE A 427 31.88 -12.15 -1.61
C ILE A 427 30.92 -11.16 -2.30
N MET A 428 29.66 -11.55 -2.50
CA MET A 428 28.67 -10.65 -3.09
C MET A 428 28.45 -9.39 -2.25
N GLY A 429 28.34 -9.53 -0.92
CA GLY A 429 28.20 -8.39 -0.01
C GLY A 429 29.36 -7.40 -0.16
N ILE A 430 30.60 -7.90 -0.26
CA ILE A 430 31.79 -7.08 -0.50
C ILE A 430 31.71 -6.37 -1.87
N VAL A 431 31.31 -7.06 -2.93
CA VAL A 431 31.15 -6.48 -4.28
C VAL A 431 30.13 -5.35 -4.28
N PHE A 432 28.97 -5.54 -3.65
CA PHE A 432 27.93 -4.50 -3.53
C PHE A 432 28.42 -3.29 -2.73
N LEU A 433 29.09 -3.52 -1.59
CA LEU A 433 29.66 -2.42 -0.79
C LEU A 433 30.73 -1.65 -1.55
N ALA A 434 31.62 -2.34 -2.27
CA ALA A 434 32.66 -1.71 -3.08
C ALA A 434 32.04 -0.91 -4.24
N ALA A 435 31.10 -1.49 -4.99
CA ALA A 435 30.40 -0.81 -6.07
C ALA A 435 29.70 0.47 -5.57
N ASN A 436 28.99 0.38 -4.45
CA ASN A 436 28.32 1.53 -3.84
C ASN A 436 29.33 2.62 -3.43
N TYR A 437 30.45 2.25 -2.81
CA TYR A 437 31.50 3.20 -2.44
C TYR A 437 32.09 3.93 -3.66
N PHE A 438 32.45 3.20 -4.72
CA PHE A 438 33.03 3.81 -5.93
C PHE A 438 32.03 4.70 -6.66
N ILE A 439 30.77 4.27 -6.77
CA ILE A 439 29.69 5.06 -7.38
C ILE A 439 29.43 6.32 -6.55
N SER A 440 29.37 6.20 -5.21
CA SER A 440 29.20 7.33 -4.30
C SER A 440 30.32 8.35 -4.46
N LYS A 441 31.56 7.90 -4.53
CA LYS A 441 32.72 8.79 -4.70
C LYS A 441 32.69 9.52 -6.04
N ARG A 442 32.28 8.85 -7.12
CA ARG A 442 32.19 9.46 -8.46
C ARG A 442 31.11 10.53 -8.52
N ILE A 443 29.94 10.26 -7.94
CA ILE A 443 28.83 11.22 -7.91
C ILE A 443 29.17 12.44 -7.05
N SER A 444 29.82 12.26 -5.89
CA SER A 444 30.22 13.38 -5.02
C SER A 444 31.44 14.18 -5.51
N ALA A 445 32.34 13.59 -6.30
CA ALA A 445 33.50 14.29 -6.84
C ALA A 445 33.11 15.30 -7.95
N ASP A 446 32.07 15.00 -8.72
CA ASP A 446 31.51 15.87 -9.76
C ASP A 446 30.50 16.92 -9.21
N GLU A 447 30.27 16.97 -7.89
CA GLU A 447 29.56 18.08 -7.23
C GLU A 447 30.49 19.22 -6.82
N LYS A 448 31.81 18.98 -6.82
CA LYS A 448 32.85 19.97 -6.44
C LYS A 448 33.52 20.67 -7.62
N LYS A 449 33.10 20.35 -8.85
CA LYS A 449 33.41 21.07 -10.09
C LYS A 449 32.15 21.76 -10.57
#